data_AF-G5GI36-F1
#
_entry.id   AF-G5GI36-F1
#
_cell.length_a   1.000
_cell.length_b   1.000
_cell.length_c   1.000
_cell.angle_alpha   90.00
_cell.angle_beta   90.00
_cell.angle_gamma   90.00
#
_symmetry.space_group_name_H-M   'P 1'
#
loop_
_entity.id
_entity.type
_entity.pdbx_description
1 polymer ?
#
loop_
_entity_poly.entity_id
_entity_poly.type
_entity_poly.pdbx_seq_one_letter_code
_entity_poly.pdbx_strand_id
1 'polypeptide(L)'
;MNNKKLLNCLVDCSTDTEISFVACCEECKKIKLNFTKKFSKAGACPESEKKIAFYRILYQRERERLKEKMLKALEEHFNICPICQRIVCDDCFLICDDIDMCKSCAEMLEEEGNNITESL
;
A
#
# COMPACT_ATOMS: atom_id res chain seq x y z
N MET A 1 -10.47 1.43 -12.55
CA MET A 1 -9.78 0.17 -12.93
C MET A 1 -8.36 0.05 -12.36
N ASN A 2 -7.65 1.15 -12.04
CA ASN A 2 -6.29 1.13 -11.45
C ASN A 2 -6.18 0.53 -10.03
N ASN A 3 -7.21 0.69 -9.19
CA ASN A 3 -7.20 0.21 -7.80
C ASN A 3 -6.93 -1.29 -7.61
N LYS A 4 -7.34 -2.15 -8.56
CA LYS A 4 -7.19 -3.61 -8.41
C LYS A 4 -5.73 -4.03 -8.45
N LYS A 5 -4.88 -3.28 -9.16
CA LYS A 5 -3.47 -3.64 -9.33
C LYS A 5 -2.62 -3.19 -8.14
N LEU A 6 -2.87 -2.00 -7.60
CA LEU A 6 -2.18 -1.48 -6.41
C LEU A 6 -2.34 -2.38 -5.18
N LEU A 7 -3.46 -3.11 -5.09
CA LEU A 7 -3.68 -4.14 -4.05
C LEU A 7 -2.58 -5.22 -4.02
N ASN A 8 -1.85 -5.46 -5.10
CA ASN A 8 -0.82 -6.50 -5.14
C ASN A 8 0.41 -6.16 -4.30
N CYS A 9 0.69 -4.87 -4.03
CA CYS A 9 1.80 -4.45 -3.17
C CYS A 9 1.40 -4.33 -1.69
N LEU A 10 0.10 -4.47 -1.39
CA LEU A 10 -0.45 -4.34 -0.05
C LEU A 10 -0.35 -5.66 0.71
N VAL A 11 0.37 -5.64 1.84
CA VAL A 11 0.50 -6.77 2.77
C VAL A 11 -0.37 -6.51 3.99
N ASP A 12 -1.23 -7.48 4.32
CA ASP A 12 -2.01 -7.46 5.56
C ASP A 12 -1.22 -8.13 6.68
N CYS A 13 -0.86 -7.34 7.69
CA CYS A 13 -0.11 -7.77 8.87
C CYS A 13 -1.00 -7.77 10.12
N SER A 14 -2.32 -7.76 9.95
CA SER A 14 -3.26 -7.65 11.06
C SER A 14 -3.27 -8.90 11.96
N THR A 15 -3.44 -8.68 13.26
CA THR A 15 -3.61 -9.68 14.32
C THR A 15 -4.98 -9.53 14.98
N ASP A 16 -5.31 -10.37 15.95
CA ASP A 16 -6.55 -10.24 16.74
C ASP A 16 -6.61 -8.96 17.61
N THR A 17 -5.46 -8.33 17.87
CA THR A 17 -5.35 -7.15 18.73
C THR A 17 -5.00 -5.88 17.96
N GLU A 18 -4.43 -6.00 16.76
CA GLU A 18 -3.95 -4.90 15.94
C GLU A 18 -4.37 -5.09 14.49
N ILE A 19 -4.76 -4.00 13.84
CA ILE A 19 -5.05 -3.97 12.41
C ILE A 19 -3.89 -3.23 11.76
N SER A 20 -3.18 -3.88 10.83
CA SER A 20 -1.94 -3.37 10.26
C SER A 20 -1.83 -3.70 8.77
N PHE A 21 -1.45 -2.70 7.99
CA PHE A 21 -1.24 -2.82 6.55
C PHE A 21 0.07 -2.14 6.14
N VAL A 22 0.85 -2.83 5.32
CA VAL A 22 2.15 -2.36 4.84
C VAL A 22 2.20 -2.40 3.32
N ALA A 23 2.87 -1.43 2.69
CA ALA A 23 3.18 -1.48 1.27
C ALA A 23 4.65 -1.20 0.99
N CYS A 24 5.22 -2.02 0.11
CA CYS A 24 6.63 -2.00 -0.27
C CYS A 24 6.78 -1.64 -1.75
N CYS A 25 7.82 -0.85 -2.05
CA CYS A 25 8.21 -0.57 -3.43
C CYS A 25 8.83 -1.81 -4.07
N GLU A 26 8.36 -2.22 -5.25
CA GLU A 26 8.93 -3.36 -5.97
C GLU A 26 10.30 -3.06 -6.61
N GLU A 27 10.68 -1.78 -6.68
CA GLU A 27 12.00 -1.33 -7.13
C GLU A 27 13.03 -1.38 -5.99
N CYS A 28 12.89 -0.50 -4.99
CA CYS A 28 13.88 -0.38 -3.92
C CYS A 28 13.67 -1.32 -2.73
N LYS A 29 12.59 -2.12 -2.73
CA LYS A 29 12.21 -3.08 -1.67
C LYS A 29 11.97 -2.47 -0.29
N LYS A 30 11.96 -1.14 -0.17
CA LYS A 30 11.67 -0.43 1.09
C LYS A 30 10.18 -0.35 1.35
N ILE A 31 9.81 -0.42 2.63
CA ILE A 31 8.48 -0.06 3.11
C ILE A 31 8.29 1.45 2.91
N LYS A 32 7.19 1.85 2.29
CA LYS A 32 6.87 3.26 2.01
C LYS A 32 5.63 3.73 2.74
N LEU A 33 4.66 2.84 2.94
CA LEU A 33 3.46 3.10 3.72
C LEU A 33 3.29 2.02 4.78
N ASN A 34 2.91 2.44 5.98
CA ASN A 34 2.61 1.56 7.11
C ASN A 34 1.46 2.16 7.94
N PHE A 35 0.30 1.52 7.88
CA PHE A 35 -0.93 1.98 8.55
C PHE A 35 -1.30 0.97 9.62
N THR A 36 -1.17 1.38 10.88
CA THR A 36 -1.43 0.52 12.04
C THR A 36 -2.42 1.17 13.00
N LYS A 37 -3.33 0.36 13.55
CA LYS A 37 -4.13 0.77 14.71
C LYS A 37 -4.46 -0.42 15.62
N LYS A 38 -4.62 -0.16 16.91
CA LYS A 38 -5.19 -1.12 17.85
C LYS A 38 -6.67 -1.39 17.53
N PHE A 39 -7.08 -2.65 17.56
CA PHE A 39 -8.50 -3.01 17.44
C PHE A 39 -9.27 -2.51 18.68
N SER A 40 -10.45 -1.92 18.48
CA SER A 40 -11.21 -1.30 19.58
C SER A 40 -11.65 -2.26 20.70
N LYS A 41 -11.69 -3.56 20.43
CA LYS A 41 -11.98 -4.62 21.42
C LYS A 41 -10.78 -5.53 21.69
N ALA A 42 -9.57 -5.10 21.38
CA ALA A 42 -8.35 -5.83 21.71
C ALA A 42 -8.28 -6.15 23.21
N GLY A 43 -8.00 -7.41 23.55
CA GLY A 43 -7.92 -7.91 24.93
C GLY A 43 -9.27 -8.13 25.62
N ALA A 44 -10.40 -7.90 24.96
CA ALA A 44 -11.70 -8.21 25.52
C ALA A 44 -12.06 -9.69 25.33
N CYS A 45 -12.57 -10.33 26.39
CA CYS A 45 -13.01 -11.73 26.38
C CYS A 45 -14.54 -11.82 26.38
N PRO A 46 -15.21 -11.81 25.21
CA PRO A 46 -16.66 -11.96 25.14
C PRO A 46 -17.10 -13.37 25.53
N GLU A 47 -18.00 -13.48 26.51
CA GLU A 47 -18.44 -14.76 27.07
C GLU A 47 -19.57 -15.45 26.27
N SER A 48 -20.31 -14.69 25.44
CA SER A 48 -21.43 -15.24 24.66
C SER A 48 -21.12 -15.27 23.18
N GLU A 49 -21.67 -16.27 22.49
CA GLU A 49 -21.56 -16.42 21.03
C GLU A 49 -22.00 -15.16 20.28
N LYS A 50 -23.07 -14.50 20.75
CA LYS A 50 -23.56 -13.23 20.17
C LYS A 50 -22.51 -12.12 20.25
N LYS A 51 -21.83 -11.96 21.40
CA LYS A 51 -20.77 -10.96 21.56
C LYS A 51 -19.53 -11.33 20.73
N ILE A 52 -19.17 -12.61 20.66
CA ILE A 52 -18.07 -13.09 19.81
C ILE A 52 -18.34 -12.74 18.34
N ALA A 53 -19.53 -13.06 17.83
CA ALA A 53 -19.94 -12.73 16.47
C ALA A 53 -19.91 -11.22 16.22
N PHE A 54 -20.43 -10.42 17.16
CA PHE A 54 -20.39 -8.97 17.08
C PHE A 54 -18.96 -8.43 17.00
N TYR A 55 -18.03 -8.94 17.80
CA TYR A 55 -16.63 -8.49 17.78
C TYR A 55 -15.93 -8.84 16.47
N ARG A 56 -16.20 -10.01 15.88
CA ARG A 56 -15.68 -10.38 14.55
C ARG A 56 -16.17 -9.40 13.47
N ILE A 57 -17.47 -9.07 13.48
CA ILE A 57 -18.04 -8.09 12.54
C ILE A 57 -17.40 -6.71 12.74
N LEU A 58 -17.20 -6.30 13.99
CA LEU A 58 -16.58 -5.01 14.31
C LEU A 58 -15.13 -4.97 13.83
N TYR A 59 -14.36 -6.03 14.05
CA TYR A 59 -12.99 -6.18 13.57
C TYR A 59 -12.91 -6.04 12.06
N GLN A 60 -13.75 -6.78 11.31
CA GLN A 60 -13.80 -6.69 9.84
C GLN A 60 -14.11 -5.26 9.37
N ARG A 61 -15.11 -4.60 9.97
CA ARG A 61 -15.45 -3.21 9.63
C ARG A 61 -14.32 -2.24 9.90
N GLU A 62 -13.59 -2.44 11.00
CA GLU A 62 -12.45 -1.60 11.35
C GLU A 62 -11.27 -1.81 10.42
N ARG A 63 -11.05 -3.06 10.00
CA ARG A 63 -10.01 -3.46 9.08
C ARG A 63 -10.26 -2.92 7.68
N GLU A 64 -11.47 -3.05 7.15
CA GLU A 64 -11.80 -2.51 5.82
C GLU A 64 -11.68 -0.98 5.79
N ARG A 65 -12.07 -0.26 6.85
CA ARG A 65 -11.84 1.19 6.92
C ARG A 65 -10.38 1.59 6.88
N LEU A 66 -9.49 0.84 7.56
CA LEU A 66 -8.07 1.13 7.52
C LEU A 66 -7.47 0.79 6.14
N LYS A 67 -7.92 -0.31 5.55
CA LYS A 67 -7.56 -0.72 4.19
C LYS A 67 -7.96 0.32 3.15
N GLU A 68 -9.18 0.86 3.21
CA GLU A 68 -9.63 1.93 2.30
C GLU A 68 -8.75 3.18 2.40
N LYS A 69 -8.34 3.57 3.61
CA LYS A 69 -7.40 4.69 3.79
C LYS A 69 -6.04 4.39 3.18
N MET A 70 -5.54 3.18 3.38
CA MET A 70 -4.27 2.74 2.82
C MET A 70 -4.31 2.70 1.28
N LEU A 71 -5.43 2.27 0.69
CA LEU A 71 -5.61 2.27 -0.77
C LEU A 71 -5.55 3.67 -1.37
N LYS A 72 -6.15 4.66 -0.73
CA LYS A 72 -6.03 6.06 -1.17
C LYS A 72 -4.59 6.55 -1.14
N ALA A 73 -3.86 6.24 -0.06
CA ALA A 73 -2.45 6.59 0.04
C ALA A 73 -1.58 5.87 -1.01
N LEU A 74 -1.94 4.64 -1.40
CA LEU A 74 -1.30 3.93 -2.50
C LEU A 74 -1.55 4.60 -3.85
N GLU A 75 -2.77 5.09 -4.10
CA GLU A 75 -3.08 5.84 -5.33
C GLU A 75 -2.31 7.17 -5.42
N GLU A 76 -1.94 7.76 -4.27
CA GLU A 76 -1.24 9.05 -4.19
C GLU A 76 0.29 8.92 -4.25
N HIS A 77 0.87 7.80 -3.82
CA HIS A 77 2.32 7.66 -3.60
C HIS A 77 3.01 6.52 -4.35
N PHE A 78 2.24 5.78 -5.15
CA PHE A 78 2.76 4.68 -5.94
C PHE A 78 2.30 4.77 -7.39
N ASN A 79 3.20 4.37 -8.27
CA ASN A 79 3.06 4.39 -9.70
C ASN A 79 3.23 2.98 -10.25
N ILE A 80 2.60 2.70 -11.40
CA ILE A 80 2.78 1.43 -12.11
C ILE A 80 3.69 1.70 -13.29
N CYS A 81 4.85 1.06 -13.33
CA CYS A 81 5.77 1.20 -14.45
C CYS A 81 5.11 0.67 -15.75
N PRO A 82 4.98 1.47 -16.82
CA PRO A 82 4.34 1.02 -18.05
C PRO A 82 5.16 -0.05 -18.78
N ILE A 83 6.47 -0.09 -18.55
CA ILE A 83 7.39 -1.04 -19.19
C ILE A 83 7.31 -2.42 -18.52
N CYS A 84 7.61 -2.50 -17.21
CA CYS A 84 7.71 -3.77 -16.48
C CYS A 84 6.51 -4.09 -15.58
N GLN A 85 5.52 -3.20 -15.51
CA GLN A 85 4.27 -3.40 -14.76
C GLN A 85 4.41 -3.50 -13.23
N ARG A 86 5.62 -3.30 -12.69
CA ARG A 86 5.92 -3.23 -11.25
C ARG A 86 5.28 -2.01 -10.59
N ILE A 87 4.87 -2.15 -9.34
CA ILE A 87 4.34 -1.07 -8.50
C ILE A 87 5.51 -0.44 -7.74
N VAL A 88 5.79 0.83 -8.00
CA VAL A 88 6.97 1.53 -7.49
C VAL A 88 6.57 2.83 -6.79
N CYS A 89 7.32 3.23 -5.77
CA CYS A 89 7.08 4.50 -5.09
C CYS A 89 7.54 5.69 -5.93
N ASP A 90 7.11 6.90 -5.55
CA ASP A 90 7.51 8.16 -6.19
C ASP A 90 9.03 8.34 -6.34
N ASP A 91 9.82 7.97 -5.33
CA ASP A 91 11.29 8.07 -5.40
C ASP A 91 11.95 7.09 -6.38
N CYS A 92 11.19 6.13 -6.89
CA CYS A 92 11.66 5.10 -7.82
C CYS A 92 11.03 5.22 -9.20
N PHE A 93 10.13 6.19 -9.38
CA PHE A 93 9.47 6.51 -10.63
C PHE A 93 10.06 7.81 -11.17
N LEU A 94 10.60 7.74 -12.38
CA LEU A 94 11.22 8.85 -13.07
C LEU A 94 10.21 9.47 -14.03
N ILE A 95 10.16 10.79 -14.01
CA ILE A 95 9.55 11.60 -15.06
C ILE A 95 10.59 11.75 -16.16
N CYS A 96 10.29 11.19 -17.33
CA CYS A 96 11.16 11.18 -18.50
C CYS A 96 10.52 11.99 -19.63
N ASP A 97 11.30 12.36 -20.65
CA ASP A 97 10.78 13.22 -21.73
C ASP A 97 9.66 12.55 -22.54
N ASP A 98 9.77 11.24 -22.79
CA ASP A 98 8.82 10.47 -23.60
C ASP A 98 7.84 9.64 -22.76
N ILE A 99 8.35 8.77 -21.88
CA ILE A 99 7.54 7.82 -21.11
C ILE A 99 8.08 7.73 -19.68
N ASP A 100 7.26 8.11 -18.71
CA ASP A 100 7.61 7.95 -17.30
C ASP A 100 7.69 6.48 -16.90
N MET A 101 8.71 6.10 -16.14
CA MET A 101 8.98 4.70 -15.83
C MET A 101 9.81 4.52 -14.55
N CYS A 102 10.03 3.28 -14.13
CA CYS A 102 10.89 3.03 -12.97
C CYS A 102 12.38 3.16 -13.33
N LYS A 103 13.21 3.46 -12.32
CA LYS A 103 14.67 3.64 -12.47
C LYS A 103 15.37 2.52 -13.26
N SER A 104 15.10 1.26 -12.94
CA SER A 104 15.68 0.11 -13.66
C SER A 104 15.30 0.06 -15.15
N CYS A 105 14.08 0.51 -15.49
CA CYS A 105 13.64 0.53 -16.89
C CYS A 105 14.28 1.69 -17.65
N ALA A 106 14.41 2.86 -17.02
CA ALA A 106 15.12 3.99 -17.60
C ALA A 106 16.59 3.64 -17.87
N GLU A 107 17.28 3.04 -16.88
CA GLU A 107 18.66 2.57 -17.04
C GLU A 107 18.80 1.56 -18.19
N MET A 108 17.86 0.62 -18.33
CA MET A 108 17.86 -0.37 -19.40
C MET A 108 17.64 0.23 -20.79
N LEU A 109 16.89 1.34 -20.88
CA LEU A 109 16.58 2.03 -22.13
C LEU A 109 17.56 3.19 -22.42
N GLU A 110 18.54 3.42 -21.53
CA GLU A 110 19.48 4.55 -21.59
C GLU A 110 18.77 5.92 -21.58
N GLU A 111 17.64 5.99 -20.88
CA GLU A 111 16.84 7.23 -20.71
C GLU A 111 17.23 7.95 -19.41
N GLU A 112 17.28 9.28 -19.47
CA GLU A 112 17.42 10.14 -18.29
C GLU A 112 16.04 10.58 -17.77
N GLY A 113 15.98 10.95 -16.49
CA GLY A 113 14.74 11.43 -15.88
C GLY A 113 14.94 11.91 -14.46
N ASN A 114 13.96 12.68 -13.96
CA ASN A 114 13.98 13.22 -12.61
C ASN A 114 13.00 12.47 -11.72
N ASN A 115 13.28 12.35 -10.42
CA ASN A 115 12.30 11.79 -9.51
C ASN A 115 11.10 12.74 -9.36
N ILE A 116 9.91 12.18 -9.11
CA ILE A 116 8.71 12.97 -8.78
C ILE A 116 8.99 13.93 -7.61
N THR A 117 9.78 13.49 -6.62
CA THR A 117 10.10 14.24 -5.41
C THR A 117 11.09 15.39 -5.61
N GLU A 118 11.78 15.47 -6.76
CA GLU A 118 12.73 16.53 -7.11
C GLU A 118 12.10 17.64 -7.98
N SER A 119 10.82 17.51 -8.31
CA SER A 119 10.08 18.43 -9.21
C SER A 119 9.23 19.48 -8.46
N LEU A 120 9.51 19.69 -7.16
CA LEU A 120 8.82 20.66 -6.28
C LEU A 120 9.78 21.75 -5.77
#